data_AF-A0A2S9FYW5-F1
#
_entry.id   AF-A0A2S9FYW5-F1
#
_cell.length_a   1.000
_cell.length_b   1.000
_cell.length_c   1.000
_cell.angle_alpha   90.00
_cell.angle_beta   90.00
_cell.angle_gamma   90.00
#
_symmetry.space_group_name_H-M   'P 1'
#
loop_
_entity.id
_entity.type
_entity.pdbx_description
1 polymer ?
#
loop_
_entity_poly.entity_id
_entity_poly.type
_entity_poly.pdbx_seq_one_letter_code
_entity_poly.pdbx_strand_id
1 'polypeptide(L)'
;LDEAITRQLATMNHVMFGGLTHEPAARLAQLLVDVTPDGLETGFFSDSGSVSVEVAVKMALQYWRSTGRSEKSRLMTWRGGYHGD
;
A
#
# COMPACT_ATOMS: atom_id res chain seq x y z
N LEU A 1 -6.69 -8.83 19.44
CA LEU A 1 -7.16 -7.92 18.39
C LEU A 1 -8.22 -6.98 18.94
N ASP A 2 -9.27 -7.54 19.56
CA ASP A 2 -10.40 -6.80 20.15
C ASP A 2 -9.96 -5.65 21.08
N GLU A 3 -9.08 -5.92 22.04
CA GLU A 3 -8.58 -4.86 22.96
C GLU A 3 -7.89 -3.71 22.22
N ALA A 4 -7.07 -4.02 21.21
CA ALA A 4 -6.37 -3.00 20.42
C ALA A 4 -7.36 -2.14 19.60
N ILE A 5 -8.38 -2.79 19.02
CA ILE A 5 -9.45 -2.09 18.29
C ILE A 5 -10.26 -1.21 19.24
N THR A 6 -10.71 -1.72 20.38
CA THR A 6 -11.50 -0.94 21.36
C THR A 6 -10.70 0.23 21.90
N ARG A 7 -9.40 0.04 22.19
CA ARG A 7 -8.52 1.11 22.65
C ARG A 7 -8.35 2.20 21.60
N GLN A 8 -8.04 1.83 20.35
CA GLN A 8 -7.89 2.80 19.27
C GLN A 8 -9.21 3.54 19.01
N LEU A 9 -10.36 2.84 19.04
CA LEU A 9 -11.68 3.42 18.86
C LEU A 9 -12.01 4.47 19.93
N ALA A 10 -11.60 4.21 21.19
CA ALA A 10 -11.78 5.16 22.29
C ALA A 10 -10.85 6.39 22.19
N THR A 11 -9.71 6.27 21.51
CA THR A 11 -8.75 7.36 21.31
C THR A 11 -9.06 8.20 20.06
N MET A 12 -9.18 7.55 18.90
CA MET A 12 -9.48 8.18 17.61
C MET A 12 -9.98 7.12 16.62
N ASN A 13 -11.20 7.32 16.12
CA ASN A 13 -11.85 6.41 15.17
C ASN A 13 -11.28 6.51 13.74
N HIS A 14 -11.13 7.73 13.20
CA HIS A 14 -10.61 7.97 11.85
C HIS A 14 -10.15 9.41 11.68
N VAL A 15 -9.11 9.60 10.88
CA VAL A 15 -8.68 10.90 10.36
C VAL A 15 -8.25 10.72 8.90
N MET A 16 -8.50 11.73 8.06
CA MET A 16 -8.07 11.65 6.67
C MET A 16 -6.54 11.61 6.58
N PHE A 17 -6.00 10.66 5.82
CA PHE A 17 -4.55 10.49 5.63
C PHE A 17 -3.92 11.54 4.68
N GLY A 18 -4.74 12.42 4.11
CA GLY A 18 -4.30 13.54 3.27
C GLY A 18 -3.75 14.68 4.12
N GLY A 19 -2.43 14.70 4.31
CA GLY A 19 -1.72 15.75 5.05
C GLY A 19 -1.70 15.57 6.57
N LEU A 20 -2.33 14.51 7.09
CA LEU A 20 -2.30 14.13 8.51
C LEU A 20 -1.79 12.69 8.63
N THR A 21 -1.19 12.38 9.79
CA THR A 21 -0.71 11.03 10.14
C THR A 21 -1.18 10.65 11.53
N HIS A 22 -1.00 9.38 11.91
CA HIS A 22 -1.31 8.87 13.23
C HIS A 22 -0.41 7.69 13.60
N GLU A 23 -0.19 7.52 14.91
CA GLU A 23 0.73 6.50 15.45
C GLU A 23 0.50 5.09 14.90
N PRO A 24 -0.74 4.56 14.79
CA PRO A 24 -0.94 3.21 14.26
C PRO A 24 -0.41 3.01 12.84
N ALA A 25 -0.50 4.03 11.98
CA ALA A 25 -0.01 3.93 10.61
C ALA A 25 1.52 3.96 10.55
N ALA A 26 2.16 4.84 11.32
CA ALA A 26 3.62 4.90 11.41
C ALA A 26 4.20 3.59 11.96
N ARG A 27 3.61 3.07 13.04
CA ARG A 27 4.04 1.81 13.66
C ARG A 27 3.88 0.63 12.71
N LEU A 28 2.74 0.53 12.02
CA LEU A 28 2.51 -0.55 11.06
C LEU A 28 3.45 -0.45 9.86
N ALA A 29 3.68 0.75 9.32
CA ALA A 29 4.60 0.96 8.21
C ALA A 29 6.02 0.50 8.56
N GLN A 30 6.53 0.87 9.74
CA GLN A 30 7.85 0.42 10.20
C GLN A 30 7.91 -1.11 10.33
N LEU A 31 6.93 -1.72 10.99
CA LEU A 31 6.88 -3.17 11.16
C LEU A 31 6.83 -3.91 9.82
N LEU A 32 6.12 -3.36 8.84
CA LEU A 32 6.05 -3.95 7.50
C LEU A 32 7.41 -3.87 6.79
N VAL A 33 8.08 -2.72 6.83
CA VAL A 33 9.43 -2.58 6.26
C VAL A 33 10.41 -3.59 6.89
N ASP A 34 10.36 -3.74 8.21
CA ASP A 34 11.27 -4.63 8.95
C ASP A 34 11.11 -6.12 8.59
N VAL A 35 9.92 -6.56 8.16
CA VAL A 35 9.65 -7.96 7.81
C VAL A 35 9.66 -8.25 6.30
N THR A 36 9.66 -7.21 5.46
CA THR A 36 9.75 -7.35 4.00
C THR A 36 11.18 -7.56 3.53
N PRO A 37 11.39 -8.16 2.33
CA PRO A 37 12.72 -8.28 1.75
C PRO A 37 13.47 -6.95 1.64
N ASP A 38 14.79 -7.01 1.73
CA ASP A 38 15.68 -5.85 1.59
C ASP A 38 15.37 -5.02 0.32
N GLY A 39 15.39 -3.70 0.46
CA GLY A 39 15.10 -2.74 -0.60
C GLY A 39 13.63 -2.27 -0.67
N LEU A 40 12.73 -2.81 0.16
CA LEU A 40 11.35 -2.34 0.29
C LEU A 40 11.17 -1.41 1.51
N GLU A 41 11.47 -0.13 1.33
CA GLU A 41 11.50 0.85 2.43
C GLU A 41 10.26 1.76 2.51
N THR A 42 9.33 1.64 1.55
CA THR A 42 8.17 2.53 1.44
C THR A 42 6.88 1.73 1.25
N GLY A 43 5.84 2.09 2.03
CA GLY A 43 4.52 1.47 1.97
C GLY A 43 3.40 2.46 1.60
N PHE A 44 2.34 1.95 0.97
CA PHE A 44 1.11 2.67 0.69
C PHE A 44 -0.07 1.84 1.21
N PHE A 45 -0.92 2.43 2.05
CA PHE A 45 -2.08 1.73 2.62
C PHE A 45 -3.29 1.81 1.69
N SER A 46 -3.96 0.68 1.50
CA SER A 46 -5.26 0.55 0.84
C SER A 46 -6.21 -0.29 1.69
N ASP A 47 -7.49 -0.25 1.37
CA ASP A 47 -8.56 -0.94 2.10
C ASP A 47 -8.79 -2.40 1.66
N SER A 48 -8.20 -2.81 0.53
CA SER A 48 -8.36 -4.16 -0.03
C SER A 48 -7.16 -4.59 -0.86
N GLY A 49 -7.11 -5.90 -1.16
CA GLY A 49 -6.11 -6.51 -2.04
C GLY A 49 -6.24 -6.09 -3.51
N SER A 50 -7.47 -6.02 -4.05
CA SER A 50 -7.67 -5.55 -5.43
C SER A 50 -7.17 -4.10 -5.61
N VAL A 51 -7.50 -3.22 -4.66
CA VAL A 51 -7.04 -1.82 -4.70
C VAL A 51 -5.52 -1.71 -4.53
N SER A 52 -4.89 -2.56 -3.70
CA SER A 52 -3.43 -2.54 -3.58
C SER A 52 -2.74 -2.94 -4.90
N VAL A 53 -3.32 -3.89 -5.64
CA VAL A 53 -2.84 -4.26 -6.99
C VAL A 53 -3.00 -3.10 -7.97
N GLU A 54 -4.13 -2.40 -7.97
CA GLU A 54 -4.30 -1.21 -8.82
C GLU A 54 -3.27 -0.11 -8.49
N VAL A 55 -2.98 0.11 -7.21
CA VAL A 55 -1.95 1.06 -6.76
C VAL A 55 -0.58 0.62 -7.27
N ALA A 56 -0.22 -0.66 -7.15
CA ALA A 56 1.05 -1.19 -7.65
C ALA A 56 1.18 -1.01 -9.18
N VAL A 57 0.10 -1.25 -9.93
CA VAL A 57 0.06 -1.00 -11.38
C VAL A 57 0.27 0.49 -11.69
N LYS A 58 -0.43 1.38 -10.99
CA LYS A 58 -0.28 2.84 -11.15
C LYS A 58 1.16 3.28 -10.86
N MET A 59 1.78 2.76 -9.79
CA MET A 59 3.17 3.04 -9.44
C MET A 59 4.14 2.57 -10.53
N ALA A 60 4.00 1.34 -11.04
CA ALA A 60 4.87 0.81 -12.09
C ALA A 60 4.76 1.60 -13.40
N LEU A 61 3.54 1.96 -13.82
CA LEU A 61 3.31 2.78 -15.01
C LEU A 61 3.84 4.20 -14.83
N GLN A 62 3.60 4.80 -13.67
CA GLN A 62 4.06 6.15 -13.36
C GLN A 62 5.58 6.22 -13.32
N TYR A 63 6.25 5.22 -12.76
CA TYR A 63 7.71 5.12 -12.77
C TYR A 63 8.25 5.22 -14.21
N TRP A 64 7.75 4.39 -15.13
CA TRP A 64 8.23 4.42 -16.52
C TRP A 64 7.94 5.75 -17.20
N ARG A 65 6.76 6.34 -16.97
CA ARG A 65 6.44 7.70 -17.46
C ARG A 65 7.41 8.75 -16.94
N SER A 66 7.73 8.72 -15.64
CA SER A 66 8.68 9.64 -15.00
C SER A 66 10.11 9.48 -15.52
N THR A 67 10.49 8.29 -16.00
CA THR A 67 11.79 8.05 -16.65
C THR A 67 11.80 8.32 -18.16
N GLY A 68 10.71 8.88 -18.72
CA GLY A 68 10.60 9.20 -20.14
C GLY A 68 10.28 8.00 -21.05
N ARG A 69 9.90 6.86 -20.48
CA ARG A 69 9.62 5.60 -21.18
C ARG A 69 8.15 5.24 -21.16
N SER A 70 7.30 6.15 -21.60
CA SER A 70 5.83 6.00 -21.55
C SER A 70 5.31 4.85 -22.41
N GLU A 71 6.10 4.32 -23.35
CA GLU A 71 5.79 3.13 -24.13
C GLU A 71 5.72 1.84 -23.29
N LYS A 72 6.36 1.83 -22.11
CA LYS A 72 6.30 0.70 -21.17
C LYS A 72 5.00 0.70 -20.38
N SER A 73 3.92 0.42 -21.09
CA SER A 73 2.54 0.47 -20.58
C SER A 73 1.85 -0.89 -20.43
N ARG A 74 2.53 -1.97 -20.80
CA ARG A 74 1.98 -3.33 -20.76
C ARG A 74 2.45 -4.07 -19.51
N LEU A 75 1.53 -4.84 -18.93
CA LEU A 75 1.78 -5.75 -17.82
C LEU A 75 1.85 -7.19 -18.33
N MET A 76 2.55 -8.05 -17.60
CA MET A 76 2.70 -9.47 -17.92
C MET A 76 2.35 -10.29 -16.67
N THR A 77 1.60 -11.37 -16.86
CA THR A 77 1.32 -12.39 -15.84
C THR A 77 1.21 -13.76 -16.50
N TRP A 78 1.28 -14.83 -15.70
CA TRP A 78 1.03 -16.19 -16.15
C TRP A 78 -0.47 -16.54 -16.11
N ARG A 79 -0.87 -17.59 -16.82
CA ARG A 79 -2.24 -18.10 -16.76
C ARG A 79 -2.54 -18.65 -15.36
N GLY A 80 -3.78 -18.46 -14.90
CA GLY A 80 -4.24 -18.94 -13.58
C GLY A 80 -3.90 -18.02 -12.40
N GLY A 81 -3.44 -16.79 -12.63
CA GLY A 81 -3.24 -15.80 -11.57
C GLY A 81 -4.56 -15.26 -11.00
N TYR A 82 -4.56 -14.90 -9.71
CA TYR A 82 -5.63 -14.17 -9.03
C TYR A 82 -5.03 -12.89 -8.44
N HIS A 83 -5.61 -11.74 -8.80
CA HIS A 83 -5.09 -10.42 -8.44
C HIS A 83 -6.20 -9.48 -7.95
N GLY A 84 -7.26 -10.05 -7.39
CA GLY A 84 -8.49 -9.35 -7.06
C GLY A 84 -9.61 -9.60 -8.06
N ASP A 85 -10.75 -9.00 -7.74
CA ASP A 85 -11.95 -8.93 -8.59
C ASP A 85 -11.93 -7.70 -9.51
#